data_AF-A0A938JT93-F1
#
_entry.id   AF-A0A938JT93-F1
#
_cell.length_a   1.000
_cell.length_b   1.000
_cell.length_c   1.000
_cell.angle_alpha   90.00
_cell.angle_beta   90.00
_cell.angle_gamma   90.00
#
_symmetry.space_group_name_H-M   'P 1'
#
loop_
_entity.id
_entity.type
_entity.pdbx_description
1 polymer ?
#
loop_
_entity_poly.entity_id
_entity_poly.type
_entity_poly.pdbx_seq_one_letter_code
_entity_poly.pdbx_strand_id
1 'polypeptide(L)' 'MGDIRGLPTPICPFCHSDLITITVKFDPDSYEISMYLLDNATCSECGALLTAPTPEDLPAA' A
#
# COMPACT_ATOMS: atom_id res chain seq x y z
N MET A 1 -9.06 -0.35 -14.66
CA MET A 1 -7.89 -1.12 -14.19
C MET A 1 -8.34 -2.32 -13.40
N GLY A 2 -7.55 -3.39 -13.40
CA GLY A 2 -7.86 -4.65 -12.70
C GLY A 2 -7.69 -4.56 -11.19
N ASP A 3 -8.34 -5.49 -10.51
CA ASP A 3 -8.22 -5.71 -9.07
C ASP A 3 -7.09 -6.71 -8.83
N ILE A 4 -6.00 -6.27 -8.19
CA ILE A 4 -4.86 -7.11 -7.82
C ILE A 4 -4.68 -7.17 -6.30
N ARG A 5 -5.77 -6.95 -5.57
CA ARG A 5 -5.81 -7.18 -4.13
C ARG A 5 -5.54 -8.65 -3.85
N GLY A 6 -4.71 -8.92 -2.85
CA GLY A 6 -4.25 -10.26 -2.46
C GLY A 6 -2.74 -10.48 -2.64
N LEU A 7 -2.04 -9.57 -3.33
CA LEU A 7 -0.58 -9.59 -3.43
C LEU A 7 -0.03 -8.29 -2.83
N PRO A 8 0.54 -8.34 -1.61
CA PRO A 8 1.16 -7.17 -1.00
C PRO A 8 2.38 -6.80 -1.83
N THR A 9 2.32 -5.64 -2.49
CA THR A 9 3.40 -5.20 -3.39
C THR A 9 3.71 -3.73 -3.15
N PRO A 10 4.99 -3.37 -2.95
CA PRO A 10 5.41 -1.98 -2.83
C PRO A 10 5.44 -1.26 -4.19
N ILE A 11 5.38 -2.02 -5.29
CA ILE A 11 5.44 -1.48 -6.66
C ILE A 11 4.23 -2.01 -7.43
N CYS A 12 3.52 -1.13 -8.13
CA CYS A 12 2.40 -1.54 -8.96
C CYS A 12 2.88 -2.41 -10.13
N PRO A 13 2.44 -3.67 -10.29
CA PRO A 13 2.90 -4.55 -11.38
C PRO A 13 2.37 -4.12 -12.76
N PHE A 14 1.41 -3.20 -12.82
CA PHE A 14 0.87 -2.69 -14.10
C PHE A 14 1.72 -1.57 -14.67
N CYS A 15 2.00 -0.54 -13.87
CA CYS A 15 2.72 0.65 -14.31
C CYS A 15 4.14 0.78 -13.75
N HIS A 16 4.55 -0.14 -12.87
CA HIS A 16 5.83 -0.12 -12.16
C HIS A 16 6.07 1.12 -11.29
N SER A 17 5.00 1.86 -10.96
CA SER A 17 5.08 2.98 -10.03
C SER A 17 5.14 2.47 -8.59
N ASP A 18 5.95 3.14 -7.79
CA ASP A 18 6.12 2.99 -6.34
C ASP A 18 5.17 3.90 -5.53
N LEU A 19 4.36 4.72 -6.20
CA LEU A 19 3.40 5.61 -5.54
C LEU A 19 2.06 4.91 -5.32
N ILE A 20 1.77 4.61 -4.05
CA ILE A 20 0.53 3.94 -3.63
C ILE A 20 -0.22 4.86 -2.66
N THR A 21 -1.46 5.17 -3.01
CA THR A 21 -2.43 5.84 -2.15
C THR A 21 -3.03 4.83 -1.19
N ILE A 22 -2.84 5.05 0.10
CA ILE A 22 -3.40 4.24 1.18
C ILE A 22 -4.10 5.14 2.21
N THR A 23 -5.06 4.57 2.92
CA THR A 23 -5.66 5.26 4.08
C THR A 23 -4.90 4.87 5.33
N VAL A 24 -4.30 5.87 5.97
CA VAL A 24 -3.53 5.69 7.21
C VAL A 24 -4.21 6.38 8.37
N LYS A 25 -4.00 5.84 9.57
CA LYS A 25 -4.32 6.46 10.84
C LYS A 25 -3.02 6.97 11.44
N PHE A 26 -2.94 8.28 11.61
CA PHE A 26 -1.85 8.92 12.33
C PHE A 26 -2.15 8.95 13.82
N ASP A 27 -1.10 8.75 14.61
CA ASP A 27 -1.15 8.92 16.03
C ASP A 27 -1.11 10.44 16.36
N PRO A 28 -2.05 10.97 17.16
CA PRO A 28 -2.08 12.39 17.47
C PRO A 28 -0.95 12.83 18.41
N ASP A 29 -0.32 11.91 19.16
CA ASP A 29 0.72 12.22 20.13
C ASP A 29 2.12 12.14 19.51
N SER A 30 2.38 11.13 18.68
CA SER A 30 3.69 10.92 18.02
C SER A 30 3.76 11.47 16.60
N TYR A 31 2.63 11.83 15.97
CA TYR A 31 2.54 12.23 14.56
C TYR A 31 3.06 11.16 13.57
N GLU A 32 3.26 9.93 14.02
CA GLU A 32 3.68 8.81 13.20
C GLU A 32 2.48 8.01 12.69
N ILE A 33 2.70 7.19 11.67
CA ILE A 33 1.68 6.28 11.13
C ILE A 33 1.49 5.13 12.13
N SER A 34 0.37 5.11 12.86
CA SER A 34 0.06 3.99 13.75
C SER A 34 -0.37 2.75 12.97
N MET A 35 -1.24 2.96 11.99
CA MET A 35 -1.90 1.88 11.23
C MET A 35 -2.23 2.36 9.82
N TYR A 36 -2.33 1.43 8.88
CA TYR A 36 -2.81 1.69 7.54
C TYR A 36 -3.69 0.55 7.05
N LEU A 37 -4.62 0.87 6.16
CA LEU A 37 -5.57 -0.09 5.59
C LEU A 37 -4.95 -0.80 4.38
N LEU A 38 -4.86 -2.13 4.46
CA LEU A 38 -4.30 -2.96 3.39
C LEU A 38 -5.22 -3.04 2.16
N ASP A 39 -6.52 -3.15 2.40
CA ASP A 39 -7.55 -3.35 1.36
C ASP A 39 -7.92 -2.09 0.56
N ASN A 40 -7.47 -0.92 1.00
CA ASN A 40 -7.79 0.36 0.35
C ASN A 40 -6.58 0.96 -0.39
N ALA A 41 -5.60 0.13 -0.75
CA ALA A 41 -4.44 0.59 -1.48
C ALA A 41 -4.76 0.77 -2.97
N THR A 42 -4.35 1.88 -3.56
CA THR A 42 -4.57 2.18 -4.98
C THR A 42 -3.32 2.82 -5.57
N CYS A 43 -2.91 2.43 -6.77
CA CYS A 43 -1.79 3.06 -7.44
C CYS A 43 -2.14 4.52 -7.78
N SER A 44 -1.28 5.47 -7.40
CA SER A 44 -1.50 6.90 -7.66
C SER A 44 -1.44 7.25 -9.16
N GLU A 45 -0.62 6.52 -9.92
CA GLU A 45 -0.44 6.74 -11.36
C GLU A 45 -1.54 6.11 -12.21
N CYS A 46 -1.83 4.82 -11.98
CA CYS A 46 -2.70 4.06 -12.85
C CYS A 46 -4.08 3.76 -12.25
N GLY A 47 -4.30 4.04 -10.96
CA GLY A 47 -5.59 3.76 -10.31
C GLY A 47 -5.90 2.27 -10.13
N ALA A 48 -4.91 1.37 -10.27
CA ALA A 48 -5.11 -0.05 -9.98
C ALA A 48 -5.30 -0.29 -8.47
N LEU A 49 -6.26 -1.13 -8.11
CA LEU A 49 -6.51 -1.54 -6.73
C LEU A 49 -5.47 -2.58 -6.32
N LEU A 50 -4.73 -2.26 -5.27
CA LEU A 50 -3.58 -3.00 -4.74
C LEU A 50 -3.86 -3.42 -3.29
N THR A 51 -3.02 -4.30 -2.76
CA THR A 51 -2.90 -4.49 -1.31
C THR A 51 -1.65 -3.78 -0.81
N ALA A 52 -1.78 -2.96 0.22
CA ALA A 52 -0.64 -2.23 0.78
C ALA A 52 0.44 -3.21 1.27
N PRO A 53 1.73 -2.94 1.06
CA PRO A 53 2.81 -3.79 1.56
C PRO A 53 2.86 -3.71 3.08
N THR A 54 2.94 -4.85 3.77
CA THR A 54 3.28 -4.85 5.20
C THR A 54 4.79 -5.00 5.42
N PRO A 55 5.35 -4.43 6.50
CA PRO A 55 6.75 -4.71 6.85
C PRO A 55 7.00 -6.20 7.14
N GLU A 56 5.94 -6.98 7.40
CA GLU A 56 6.00 -8.43 7.56
C GLU A 56 6.10 -9.17 6.20
N ASP A 57 5.73 -8.51 5.10
CA ASP A 57 5.89 -9.01 3.72
C ASP A 57 7.30 -8.79 3.16
N LEU A 58 8.15 -8.04 3.86
CA LEU A 58 9.58 -8.07 3.59
C LEU A 58 10.11 -9.41 4.15
N PRO A 59 10.60 -10.35 3.32
CA PRO A 59 11.30 -11.51 3.86
C PRO A 59 12.43 -10.98 4.73
N ALA A 60 12.39 -11.30 6.02
CA ALA A 60 13.41 -10.92 6.97
C ALA A 60 14.79 -11.22 6.38
N ALA A 61 15.56 -10.16 6.12
CA ALA A 61 16.93 -10.25 5.64
C ALA A 61 17.85 -10.83 6.73
#